data_AF-A0A2D8G4X4-F1
#
_entry.id   AF-A0A2D8G4X4-F1
#
_cell.length_a   1.000
_cell.length_b   1.000
_cell.length_c   1.000
_cell.angle_alpha   90.00
_cell.angle_beta   90.00
_cell.angle_gamma   90.00
#
_symmetry.space_group_name_H-M   'P 1'
#
loop_
_entity.id
_entity.type
_entity.pdbx_description
1 polymer ?
#
loop_
_entity_poly.entity_id
_entity_poly.type
_entity_poly.pdbx_seq_one_letter_code
_entity_poly.pdbx_strand_id
1 'polypeptide(L)'
;AFIIFLLAYIPTIGSLLGVIFPALMALLQFGGISEFLIIAVGLGAAQLVIGNVLEPRMMGRSLNLSSLVVIVSLAVWGSLWGVTGMFLSVPITVVLMIILAQFKQTRSIAILLSANGKV
;
A
#
# COMPACT_ATOMS: atom_id res chain seq x y z
N ALA A 1 -10.69 -15.23 -7.46
CA ALA A 1 -9.39 -14.98 -6.79
C ALA A 1 -8.61 -13.84 -7.46
N PHE A 2 -8.27 -13.91 -8.75
CA PHE A 2 -7.51 -12.86 -9.46
C PHE A 2 -8.16 -11.47 -9.43
N ILE A 3 -9.48 -11.38 -9.65
CA ILE A 3 -10.23 -10.12 -9.59
C ILE A 3 -10.25 -9.55 -8.17
N ILE A 4 -10.43 -10.41 -7.14
CA ILE A 4 -10.40 -10.01 -5.73
C ILE A 4 -9.01 -9.48 -5.35
N PHE A 5 -7.94 -10.12 -5.85
CA PHE A 5 -6.56 -9.66 -5.69
C PHE A 5 -6.33 -8.30 -6.36
N LEU A 6 -6.78 -8.09 -7.60
CA LEU A 6 -6.66 -6.79 -8.27
C LEU A 6 -7.41 -5.67 -7.52
N LEU A 7 -8.63 -5.94 -7.05
CA LEU A 7 -9.44 -4.94 -6.36
C LEU A 7 -8.96 -4.65 -4.94
N ALA A 8 -8.41 -5.65 -4.23
CA ALA A 8 -7.94 -5.49 -2.85
C ALA A 8 -6.49 -4.97 -2.77
N TYR A 9 -5.66 -5.25 -3.78
CA TYR A 9 -4.24 -4.88 -3.79
C TYR A 9 -3.95 -3.52 -4.45
N ILE A 10 -4.94 -2.94 -5.12
CA ILE A 10 -4.88 -1.58 -5.67
C ILE A 10 -5.83 -0.70 -4.82
N PRO A 11 -5.33 -0.07 -3.73
CA PRO A 11 -6.12 0.82 -2.87
C PRO A 11 -6.91 1.86 -3.67
N THR A 12 -6.35 2.30 -4.80
CA THR A 12 -6.95 3.26 -5.72
C THR A 12 -8.24 2.77 -6.37
N ILE A 13 -8.41 1.47 -6.64
CA ILE A 13 -9.65 0.93 -7.21
C ILE A 13 -10.76 0.94 -6.15
N GLY A 14 -10.45 0.48 -4.93
CA GLY A 14 -11.40 0.51 -3.81
C GLY A 14 -11.88 1.93 -3.50
N SER A 15 -10.96 2.91 -3.47
CA SER A 15 -11.30 4.32 -3.27
C SER A 15 -12.16 4.90 -4.38
N LEU A 16 -11.90 4.55 -5.64
CA LEU A 16 -12.69 5.00 -6.80
C LEU A 16 -14.11 4.47 -6.72
N LEU A 17 -14.25 3.17 -6.44
CA LEU A 17 -15.56 2.54 -6.28
C LEU A 17 -16.31 3.12 -5.08
N GLY A 18 -15.61 3.44 -3.98
CA GLY A 18 -16.19 4.07 -2.79
C GLY A 18 -16.80 5.45 -3.02
N VAL A 19 -16.41 6.16 -4.08
CA VAL A 19 -17.00 7.47 -4.45
C VAL A 19 -18.03 7.31 -5.57
N ILE A 20 -17.71 6.54 -6.61
CA ILE A 20 -18.54 6.43 -7.82
C ILE A 20 -19.84 5.69 -7.54
N PHE A 21 -19.82 4.58 -6.79
CA PHE A 21 -21.03 3.80 -6.52
C PHE A 21 -22.08 4.60 -5.74
N PRO A 22 -21.74 5.23 -4.59
CA PRO A 22 -22.71 6.04 -3.85
C PRO A 22 -23.19 7.26 -4.62
N ALA A 23 -22.31 7.90 -5.41
CA ALA A 23 -22.70 9.03 -6.25
C ALA A 23 -23.73 8.60 -7.31
N LEU A 24 -23.48 7.51 -8.04
CA LEU A 24 -24.43 6.98 -9.03
C LEU A 24 -25.75 6.53 -8.36
N MET A 25 -25.70 5.93 -7.17
CA MET A 25 -26.91 5.58 -6.42
C MET A 25 -27.73 6.81 -6.04
N ALA A 26 -27.08 7.91 -5.65
CA ALA A 26 -27.77 9.17 -5.36
C ALA A 26 -28.48 9.74 -6.60
N LEU A 27 -27.83 9.66 -7.76
CA LEU A 27 -28.45 10.10 -9.02
C LEU A 27 -29.68 9.26 -9.38
N LEU A 28 -29.61 7.94 -9.20
CA LEU A 28 -30.71 7.02 -9.50
C LEU A 28 -31.87 7.16 -8.49
N GLN A 29 -31.57 7.46 -7.23
CA GLN A 29 -32.58 7.52 -6.17
C GLN A 29 -33.30 8.85 -6.09
N PHE A 30 -32.57 9.96 -6.26
CA PHE A 30 -33.13 11.32 -6.11
C PHE A 30 -33.38 12.01 -7.46
N GLY A 31 -32.81 11.51 -8.56
CA GLY A 31 -32.99 12.07 -9.92
C GLY A 31 -32.38 13.46 -10.12
N GLY A 32 -31.89 14.11 -9.06
CA GLY A 32 -31.31 15.44 -9.08
C GLY A 32 -29.80 15.42 -9.28
N ILE A 33 -29.32 16.28 -10.19
CA ILE A 33 -27.89 16.47 -10.47
C ILE A 33 -27.18 17.12 -9.26
N SER A 34 -27.91 17.90 -8.46
CA SER A 34 -27.43 18.53 -7.22
C SER A 34 -26.95 17.51 -6.19
N GLU A 35 -27.76 16.49 -5.92
CA GLU A 35 -27.51 15.45 -4.92
C GLU A 35 -26.32 14.58 -5.35
N PHE A 36 -26.24 14.25 -6.65
CA PHE A 36 -25.08 13.60 -7.24
C PHE A 36 -23.79 14.42 -7.02
N LEU A 37 -23.83 15.73 -7.31
CA LEU A 37 -22.65 16.59 -7.18
C LEU A 37 -22.18 16.70 -5.72
N ILE A 38 -23.13 16.87 -4.78
CA ILE A 38 -22.82 16.98 -3.34
C ILE A 38 -22.13 15.71 -2.84
N ILE A 39 -22.65 14.53 -3.21
CA ILE A 39 -22.10 13.24 -2.76
C ILE A 39 -20.76 12.95 -3.45
N ALA A 40 -20.66 13.19 -4.76
CA ALA A 40 -19.42 12.98 -5.50
C ALA A 40 -18.28 13.88 -4.98
N VAL A 41 -18.56 15.16 -4.76
CA VAL A 41 -17.58 16.13 -4.25
C VAL A 41 -17.27 15.88 -2.78
N GLY A 42 -18.27 15.60 -1.94
CA GLY A 42 -18.09 15.35 -0.52
C GLY A 42 -17.26 14.08 -0.26
N LEU A 43 -17.65 12.96 -0.85
CA LEU A 43 -16.90 11.70 -0.74
C LEU A 43 -15.55 11.79 -1.45
N GLY A 44 -15.49 12.43 -2.62
CA GLY A 44 -14.22 12.65 -3.34
C GLY A 44 -13.23 13.47 -2.51
N ALA A 45 -13.66 14.56 -1.89
CA ALA A 45 -12.83 15.38 -1.01
C ALA A 45 -12.38 14.59 0.23
N ALA A 46 -13.29 13.86 0.87
CA ALA A 46 -12.94 12.98 1.99
C ALA A 46 -11.89 11.93 1.59
N GLN A 47 -12.07 11.31 0.43
CA GLN A 47 -11.13 10.31 -0.10
C GLN A 47 -9.76 10.91 -0.41
N LEU A 48 -9.71 12.14 -0.93
CA LEU A 48 -8.45 12.85 -1.17
C LEU A 48 -7.72 13.14 0.14
N VAL A 49 -8.43 13.58 1.18
CA VAL A 49 -7.85 13.83 2.51
C VAL A 49 -7.37 12.53 3.15
N ILE A 50 -8.19 11.48 3.10
CA ILE A 50 -7.84 10.18 3.67
C ILE A 50 -6.64 9.58 2.93
N GLY A 51 -6.71 9.44 1.60
CA GLY A 51 -5.67 8.78 0.81
C GLY A 51 -4.34 9.55 0.73
N ASN A 52 -4.37 10.89 0.71
CA ASN A 52 -3.15 11.68 0.55
C ASN A 52 -2.56 12.22 1.86
N VAL A 53 -3.36 12.33 2.94
CA VAL A 53 -2.90 12.94 4.20
C VAL A 53 -3.00 11.96 5.36
N LEU A 54 -4.16 11.32 5.53
CA LEU A 54 -4.40 10.47 6.69
C LEU A 54 -3.65 9.14 6.58
N GLU A 55 -3.80 8.44 5.45
CA GLU A 55 -3.13 7.18 5.18
C GLU A 55 -1.60 7.31 5.24
N PRO A 56 -0.94 8.28 4.58
CA PRO A 56 0.52 8.41 4.66
C PRO A 56 0.98 8.79 6.06
N ARG A 57 0.24 9.64 6.77
CA ARG A 57 0.56 10.06 8.14
C ARG A 57 0.40 8.92 9.14
N MET A 58 -0.56 8.01 8.93
CA MET A 58 -0.76 6.81 9.74
C MET A 58 0.20 5.68 9.36
N MET A 59 0.47 5.50 8.06
CA MET A 59 1.41 4.48 7.55
C MET A 59 2.87 4.83 7.82
N GLY A 60 3.18 6.11 8.08
CA GLY A 60 4.29 6.58 8.89
C GLY A 60 5.72 6.34 8.39
N ARG A 61 6.00 5.38 7.51
CA ARG A 61 7.38 5.03 7.15
C ARG A 61 7.50 4.53 5.72
N SER A 62 8.29 5.27 4.93
CA SER A 62 9.03 4.71 3.81
C SER A 62 9.76 3.45 4.28
N LEU A 63 9.65 2.37 3.51
CA LEU A 63 10.38 1.12 3.74
C LEU A 63 11.88 1.46 3.79
N ASN A 64 12.48 1.47 4.99
CA ASN A 64 13.87 1.90 5.23
C ASN A 64 14.85 0.81 4.75
N LEU A 65 14.77 0.41 3.49
CA LEU A 65 15.62 -0.61 2.88
C LEU A 65 16.69 0.04 2.02
N SER A 66 17.93 -0.45 2.15
CA SER A 66 19.03 -0.06 1.27
C SER A 66 18.77 -0.53 -0.18
N SER A 67 19.14 0.28 -1.17
CA SER A 67 19.00 -0.07 -2.59
C SER A 67 19.72 -1.38 -2.95
N LEU A 68 20.84 -1.66 -2.28
CA LEU A 68 21.61 -2.89 -2.46
C LEU A 68 20.80 -4.12 -2.00
N VAL A 69 20.09 -3.99 -0.88
CA VAL A 69 19.22 -5.03 -0.32
C VAL A 69 18.03 -5.28 -1.23
N VAL A 70 17.47 -4.23 -1.85
CA VAL A 70 16.39 -4.40 -2.84
C VAL A 70 16.86 -5.24 -4.02
N ILE A 71 18.03 -4.95 -4.60
CA ILE A 71 18.60 -5.71 -5.72
C ILE A 71 18.87 -7.17 -5.32
N VAL A 72 19.48 -7.39 -4.16
CA VAL A 72 19.75 -8.74 -3.65
C VAL A 72 18.44 -9.49 -3.39
N SER A 73 17.45 -8.83 -2.79
CA SER A 73 16.14 -9.44 -2.54
C SER A 73 15.46 -9.86 -3.84
N LEU A 74 15.51 -9.02 -4.88
CA LEU A 74 14.91 -9.32 -6.17
C LEU A 74 15.56 -10.54 -6.82
N ALA A 75 16.89 -10.67 -6.72
CA ALA A 75 17.61 -11.83 -7.20
C ALA A 75 17.25 -13.11 -6.42
N VAL A 76 17.19 -13.03 -5.09
CA VAL A 76 16.89 -14.19 -4.22
C VAL A 76 15.44 -14.64 -4.42
N TRP A 77 14.47 -13.74 -4.26
CA TRP A 77 13.05 -14.09 -4.38
C TRP A 77 12.65 -14.39 -5.82
N GLY A 78 13.25 -13.70 -6.79
CA GLY A 78 13.08 -14.00 -8.21
C GLY A 78 13.61 -15.39 -8.59
N SER A 79 14.74 -15.82 -8.01
CA SER A 79 15.24 -17.19 -8.19
C SER A 79 14.33 -18.24 -7.58
N LEU A 80 13.65 -17.93 -6.47
CA LEU A 80 12.80 -18.91 -5.77
C LEU A 80 11.47 -19.12 -6.49
N TRP A 81 10.74 -18.04 -6.78
CA TRP A 81 9.35 -18.10 -7.27
C TRP A 81 9.14 -17.38 -8.62
N GLY A 82 10.21 -17.00 -9.31
CA GLY A 82 10.13 -16.29 -10.59
C GLY A 82 9.55 -14.89 -10.46
N VAL A 83 8.68 -14.52 -11.41
CA VAL A 83 8.06 -13.18 -11.48
C VAL A 83 7.25 -12.84 -10.23
N THR A 84 6.52 -13.81 -9.69
CA THR A 84 5.73 -13.64 -8.46
C THR A 84 6.62 -13.32 -7.26
N GLY A 85 7.78 -13.97 -7.17
CA GLY A 85 8.77 -13.71 -6.12
C GLY A 85 9.38 -12.31 -6.23
N MET A 86 9.66 -11.85 -7.45
CA MET A 86 10.14 -10.48 -7.68
C MET A 86 9.13 -9.43 -7.22
N PHE A 87 7.83 -9.65 -7.46
CA PHE A 87 6.77 -8.72 -7.04
C PHE A 87 6.65 -8.63 -5.51
N LEU A 88 6.77 -9.76 -4.81
CA LEU A 88 6.66 -9.83 -3.34
C LEU A 88 7.99 -9.62 -2.61
N SER A 89 9.09 -9.47 -3.35
CA SER A 89 10.44 -9.37 -2.80
C SER A 89 10.59 -8.29 -1.73
N VAL A 90 10.09 -7.09 -2.03
CA VAL A 90 10.20 -5.93 -1.14
C VAL A 90 9.43 -6.13 0.17
N PRO A 91 8.11 -6.40 0.18
CA PRO A 91 7.36 -6.56 1.42
C PRO A 91 7.88 -7.73 2.28
N ILE A 92 8.25 -8.86 1.69
CA ILE A 92 8.79 -10.00 2.46
C ILE A 92 10.11 -9.61 3.13
N THR A 93 11.00 -8.92 2.41
CA THR A 93 12.31 -8.51 2.94
C THR A 93 12.17 -7.46 4.05
N VAL A 94 11.22 -6.54 3.94
CA VAL A 94 10.89 -5.59 5.02
C VAL A 94 10.44 -6.32 6.27
N VAL A 95 9.48 -7.25 6.15
CA VAL A 95 8.96 -8.01 7.29
C VAL A 95 10.08 -8.79 7.97
N LEU A 96 10.94 -9.44 7.19
CA LEU A 96 12.10 -10.15 7.72
C LEU A 96 13.04 -9.21 8.48
N MET A 97 13.33 -8.03 7.92
CA MET A 97 14.18 -7.03 8.56
C MET A 97 13.56 -6.50 9.88
N ILE A 98 12.25 -6.25 9.92
CA ILE A 98 11.53 -5.86 11.14
C ILE A 98 11.61 -6.95 12.20
N ILE A 99 11.41 -8.21 11.82
CA ILE A 99 11.50 -9.36 12.74
C ILE A 99 12.93 -9.46 13.31
N LEU A 100 13.96 -9.37 12.45
CA LEU A 100 15.35 -9.40 12.88
C LEU A 100 15.71 -8.22 13.80
N ALA A 101 15.06 -7.06 13.63
CA ALA A 101 15.27 -5.90 14.49
C ALA A 101 14.73 -6.11 15.92
N GLN A 102 13.73 -6.96 16.12
CA GLN A 102 13.14 -7.23 17.44
C GLN A 102 14.05 -8.06 18.34
N PHE A 103 14.95 -8.88 17.77
CA PHE A 103 15.86 -9.72 18.55
C PHE A 103 17.23 -9.05 18.70
N LYS A 104 17.70 -8.88 19.95
CA LYS A 104 19.00 -8.24 20.24
C LYS A 104 20.19 -8.90 19.52
N GLN A 105 20.13 -10.22 19.29
CA GLN A 105 21.20 -10.99 18.65
C GLN A 105 21.27 -10.77 17.13
N THR A 106 20.13 -10.57 16.45
CA THR A 106 20.06 -10.39 14.99
C THR A 106 19.87 -8.94 14.55
N ARG A 107 19.76 -8.01 15.50
CA ARG A 107 19.62 -6.57 15.25
C ARG A 107 20.74 -5.99 14.39
N SER A 108 21.99 -6.46 14.51
CA SER A 108 23.11 -6.01 13.67
C SER A 108 22.88 -6.30 12.19
N ILE A 109 22.27 -7.44 11.87
CA ILE A 109 21.90 -7.80 10.50
C ILE A 109 20.79 -6.88 10.00
N ALA A 110 19.78 -6.60 10.84
CA ALA A 110 18.71 -5.67 10.49
C ALA A 110 19.21 -4.24 10.22
N ILE A 111 20.21 -3.77 10.98
CA ILE A 111 20.85 -2.45 10.76
C ILE A 111 21.56 -2.41 9.39
N LEU A 112 22.30 -3.46 9.02
CA LEU A 112 22.96 -3.58 7.71
C LEU A 112 21.97 -3.61 6.54
N LEU A 113 20.79 -4.18 6.76
CA LEU A 113 19.73 -4.23 5.77
C LEU A 113 19.00 -2.87 5.61
N SER A 114 19.13 -1.98 6.60
CA SER A 114 18.49 -0.67 6.59
C SER A 114 19.31 0.38 5.84
N ALA A 115 18.66 1.30 5.12
CA ALA A 115 19.36 2.36 4.38
C ALA A 115 20.06 3.36 5.32
N ASN A 116 19.41 3.68 6.43
CA ASN A 116 19.83 4.76 7.33
C ASN A 116 20.54 4.26 8.61
N GLY A 117 20.85 2.96 8.70
CA GLY A 117 21.42 2.34 9.90
C GLY A 117 20.50 2.37 11.14
N LYS A 118 19.20 2.66 10.94
CA LYS A 118 18.20 2.81 12.02
C LYS A 118 17.04 1.85 11.77
N VAL A 119 16.87 0.93 12.71
CA VAL A 119 15.76 -0.03 12.84
C VAL A 119 15.10 0.11 14.19
#